data_AF-E6PP36-F1
#
_entry.id   AF-E6PP36-F1
#
_cell.length_a   1.000
_cell.length_b   1.000
_cell.length_c   1.000
_cell.angle_alpha   90.00
_cell.angle_beta   90.00
_cell.angle_gamma   90.00
#
_symmetry.space_group_name_H-M   'P 1'
#
loop_
_entity.id
_entity.type
_entity.pdbx_description
1 polymer ?
#
loop_
_entity_poly.entity_id
_entity_poly.type
_entity_poly.pdbx_seq_one_letter_code
_entity_poly.pdbx_strand_id
1 'polypeptide(L)'
;MLDNQPSVLILGIGNLLWADEGFGVRAVEALHRTHHFDDNVRLMDGGTQGIYLVHHVQDADILLVFDAVDYGLEPGSLHCVIGEDVPRFMGAKKMSLHQTGFQEVLMTAELLGGKRRQLALVGVQPHTLEDFGGSLTELVKAQIEPAITAGLRWLARLGVEARYRAEPLAQSEQLSPQALDQTRYEAGRPDAKTALRTGDPRVLADPDIRFDPKHQHDAWPRLSVNVDSRRPL
;
A
#
# COMPACT_ATOMS: atom_id res chain seq x y z
N MET A 1 27.71 -19.06 17.39
CA MET A 1 26.98 -17.88 16.91
C MET A 1 25.55 -18.35 16.78
N LEU A 2 24.60 -17.75 17.51
CA LEU A 2 23.19 -18.09 17.31
C LEU A 2 22.83 -17.57 15.91
N ASP A 3 22.51 -18.46 14.99
CA ASP A 3 22.00 -18.10 13.67
C ASP A 3 20.65 -17.41 13.88
N ASN A 4 20.67 -16.09 14.05
CA ASN A 4 19.45 -15.32 14.23
C ASN A 4 18.70 -15.33 12.89
N GLN A 5 17.50 -15.94 12.87
CA GLN A 5 16.65 -15.92 11.69
C GLN A 5 16.38 -14.46 11.27
N PRO A 6 16.35 -14.17 9.95
CA PRO A 6 16.13 -12.81 9.48
C PRO A 6 14.73 -12.31 9.88
N SER A 7 14.61 -11.05 10.29
CA SER A 7 13.30 -10.45 10.56
C SER A 7 12.56 -10.17 9.24
N VAL A 8 11.30 -10.57 9.16
CA VAL A 8 10.48 -10.42 7.96
C VAL A 8 9.27 -9.53 8.26
N LEU A 9 9.05 -8.52 7.42
CA LEU A 9 7.85 -7.70 7.46
C LEU A 9 7.07 -7.88 6.15
N ILE A 10 5.81 -8.26 6.27
CA ILE A 10 4.84 -8.27 5.17
C ILE A 10 3.85 -7.13 5.43
N LEU A 11 3.85 -6.14 4.55
CA LEU A 11 3.19 -4.86 4.75
C LEU A 11 2.14 -4.63 3.66
N GLY A 12 0.89 -4.40 4.06
CA GLY A 12 -0.13 -3.87 3.18
C GLY A 12 -0.21 -2.36 3.31
N ILE A 13 -0.08 -1.63 2.21
CA ILE A 13 -0.22 -0.17 2.16
C ILE A 13 -1.47 0.15 1.36
N GLY A 14 -2.17 1.21 1.76
CA GLY A 14 -3.34 1.64 1.02
C GLY A 14 -4.38 2.33 1.89
N ASN A 15 -5.38 2.89 1.21
CA ASN A 15 -6.50 3.54 1.84
C ASN A 15 -7.79 2.77 1.56
N LEU A 16 -8.29 2.06 2.57
CA LEU A 16 -9.51 1.25 2.46
C LEU A 16 -10.75 2.07 2.05
N LEU A 17 -10.71 3.40 2.20
CA LEU A 17 -11.83 4.28 1.87
C LEU A 17 -11.79 4.79 0.42
N TRP A 18 -10.76 4.47 -0.36
CA TRP A 18 -10.51 5.01 -1.71
C TRP A 18 -10.46 3.88 -2.76
N ALA A 19 -11.55 3.11 -2.84
CA ALA A 19 -11.72 2.00 -3.80
C ALA A 19 -10.47 1.12 -3.93
N ASP A 20 -9.86 1.06 -5.12
CA ASP A 20 -8.73 0.17 -5.39
C ASP A 20 -7.46 0.55 -4.63
N GLU A 21 -7.35 1.77 -4.09
CA GLU A 21 -6.23 2.17 -3.20
C GLU A 21 -6.17 1.28 -1.95
N GLY A 22 -7.27 0.65 -1.55
CA GLY A 22 -7.31 -0.29 -0.43
C GLY A 22 -6.64 -1.64 -0.70
N PHE A 23 -6.16 -1.92 -1.92
CA PHE A 23 -5.71 -3.25 -2.33
C PHE A 23 -4.65 -3.85 -1.42
N GLY A 24 -3.59 -3.09 -1.10
CA GLY A 24 -2.47 -3.63 -0.34
C GLY A 24 -2.88 -4.09 1.05
N VAL A 25 -3.72 -3.30 1.72
CA VAL A 25 -4.31 -3.67 3.01
C VAL A 25 -5.19 -4.91 2.88
N ARG A 26 -6.05 -5.00 1.86
CA ARG A 26 -6.89 -6.18 1.64
C ARG A 26 -6.07 -7.44 1.34
N ALA A 27 -4.96 -7.31 0.63
CA ALA A 27 -4.06 -8.42 0.34
C ALA A 27 -3.39 -8.96 1.61
N VAL A 28 -2.84 -8.09 2.48
CA VAL A 28 -2.20 -8.54 3.72
C VAL A 28 -3.22 -9.12 4.71
N GLU A 29 -4.44 -8.56 4.78
CA GLU A 29 -5.53 -9.11 5.58
C GLU A 29 -5.95 -10.50 5.11
N ALA A 30 -6.06 -10.70 3.79
CA ALA A 30 -6.41 -12.00 3.20
C ALA A 30 -5.31 -13.04 3.43
N LEU A 31 -4.04 -12.65 3.30
CA LEU A 31 -2.91 -13.51 3.63
C LEU A 31 -2.92 -13.90 5.11
N HIS A 32 -3.12 -12.95 6.02
CA HIS A 32 -3.14 -13.20 7.47
C HIS A 32 -4.28 -14.14 7.88
N ARG A 33 -5.45 -14.00 7.22
CA ARG A 33 -6.60 -14.88 7.43
C ARG A 33 -6.33 -16.33 7.03
N THR A 34 -5.57 -16.56 5.97
CA THR A 34 -5.40 -17.88 5.36
C THR A 34 -4.10 -18.58 5.74
N HIS A 35 -3.07 -17.84 6.13
CA HIS A 35 -1.73 -18.35 6.39
C HIS A 35 -1.19 -17.92 7.76
N HIS A 36 -0.32 -18.76 8.31
CA HIS A 36 0.55 -18.45 9.44
C HIS A 36 2.01 -18.69 9.06
N PHE A 37 2.91 -18.07 9.80
CA PHE A 37 4.35 -18.08 9.56
C PHE A 37 5.09 -18.39 10.88
N ASP A 38 6.41 -18.47 10.82
CA ASP A 38 7.26 -18.52 12.02
C ASP A 38 7.31 -17.14 12.72
N ASP A 39 7.74 -17.12 13.98
CA ASP A 39 7.68 -15.94 14.87
C ASP A 39 8.51 -14.74 14.39
N ASN A 40 9.47 -14.96 13.49
CA ASN A 40 10.28 -13.90 12.88
C ASN A 40 9.54 -13.15 11.76
N VAL A 41 8.34 -13.60 11.36
CA VAL A 41 7.52 -12.98 10.31
C VAL A 41 6.36 -12.21 10.89
N ARG A 42 6.32 -10.91 10.59
CA ARG A 42 5.24 -10.02 11.02
C ARG A 42 4.43 -9.55 9.83
N LEU A 43 3.10 -9.69 9.93
CA LEU A 43 2.14 -9.10 8.98
C LEU A 43 1.60 -7.81 9.58
N MET A 44 1.46 -6.78 8.75
CA MET A 44 1.04 -5.45 9.20
C MET A 44 0.14 -4.77 8.17
N ASP A 45 -0.99 -4.25 8.65
CA ASP A 45 -1.71 -3.18 7.97
C ASP A 45 -0.96 -1.86 8.21
N GLY A 46 -0.32 -1.35 7.16
CA GLY A 46 0.38 -0.08 7.17
C GLY A 46 -0.51 1.12 6.84
N GLY A 47 -1.72 0.88 6.33
CA GLY A 47 -2.66 1.88 5.88
C GLY A 47 -2.00 3.03 5.13
N THR A 48 -2.20 4.24 5.64
CA THR A 48 -1.66 5.49 5.11
C THR A 48 -0.63 6.15 6.04
N GLN A 49 0.01 5.35 6.92
CA GLN A 49 0.80 5.84 8.06
C GLN A 49 2.10 6.59 7.68
N GLY A 50 2.61 6.44 6.45
CA GLY A 50 3.80 7.17 5.99
C GLY A 50 4.98 7.00 6.95
N ILE A 51 5.56 8.13 7.42
CA ILE A 51 6.78 8.17 8.25
C ILE A 51 6.72 7.31 9.52
N TYR A 52 5.54 7.04 10.08
CA TYR A 52 5.40 6.18 11.25
C TYR A 52 5.80 4.72 10.99
N LEU A 53 5.93 4.32 9.71
CA LEU A 53 6.41 3.00 9.30
C LEU A 53 7.94 2.88 9.34
N VAL A 54 8.69 3.97 9.50
CA VAL A 54 10.17 3.99 9.42
C VAL A 54 10.81 2.92 10.31
N HIS A 55 10.48 2.87 11.60
CA HIS A 55 11.08 1.90 12.51
C HIS A 55 10.75 0.45 12.13
N HIS A 56 9.51 0.20 11.71
CA HIS A 56 9.09 -1.12 11.26
C HIS A 56 9.87 -1.59 10.03
N VAL A 57 10.11 -0.69 9.08
CA VAL A 57 10.86 -1.03 7.88
C VAL A 57 12.37 -1.04 8.16
N GLN A 58 12.87 -0.28 9.12
CA GLN A 58 14.27 -0.28 9.56
C GLN A 58 14.66 -1.63 10.17
N ASP A 59 13.77 -2.19 11.00
CA ASP A 59 14.01 -3.41 11.77
C ASP A 59 13.89 -4.70 10.93
N ALA A 60 13.36 -4.62 9.71
CA ALA A 60 13.15 -5.76 8.83
C ALA A 60 14.37 -6.05 7.94
N ASP A 61 14.87 -7.29 7.97
CA ASP A 61 15.86 -7.80 7.01
C ASP A 61 15.22 -8.05 5.64
N ILE A 62 13.97 -8.53 5.63
CA ILE A 62 13.17 -8.85 4.44
C ILE A 62 11.87 -8.06 4.50
N LEU A 63 11.59 -7.26 3.47
CA LEU A 63 10.34 -6.51 3.33
C LEU A 63 9.57 -6.95 2.08
N LEU A 64 8.33 -7.41 2.27
CA LEU A 64 7.36 -7.61 1.20
C LEU A 64 6.24 -6.57 1.34
N VAL A 65 5.98 -5.81 0.29
CA VAL A 65 4.91 -4.80 0.26
C VAL A 65 3.82 -5.20 -0.73
N PHE A 66 2.57 -5.03 -0.35
CA PHE A 66 1.42 -5.01 -1.24
C PHE A 66 0.87 -3.59 -1.35
N ASP A 67 0.56 -3.14 -2.57
CA ASP A 67 0.05 -1.79 -2.84
C ASP A 67 -0.74 -1.74 -4.17
N ALA A 68 -1.58 -0.72 -4.35
CA ALA A 68 -2.17 -0.39 -5.66
C ALA A 68 -1.29 0.66 -6.35
N VAL A 69 -0.67 0.31 -7.47
CA VAL A 69 0.35 1.14 -8.12
C VAL A 69 -0.05 1.44 -9.56
N ASP A 70 -0.05 2.72 -9.94
CA ASP A 70 -0.27 3.10 -11.34
C ASP A 70 1.01 2.93 -12.18
N TYR A 71 1.11 1.79 -12.82
CA TYR A 71 2.14 1.48 -13.80
C TYR A 71 1.88 2.09 -15.18
N GLY A 72 0.71 2.69 -15.41
CA GLY A 72 0.25 3.08 -16.74
C GLY A 72 -0.10 1.88 -17.63
N LEU A 73 -0.50 0.77 -17.03
CA LEU A 73 -0.87 -0.47 -17.70
C LEU A 73 -2.39 -0.68 -17.69
N GLU A 74 -2.84 -1.80 -18.25
CA GLU A 74 -4.24 -2.21 -18.18
C GLU A 74 -4.66 -2.47 -16.72
N PRO A 75 -5.83 -1.98 -16.28
CA PRO A 75 -6.35 -2.24 -14.95
C PRO A 75 -6.31 -3.73 -14.57
N GLY A 76 -5.99 -4.02 -13.31
CA GLY A 76 -5.84 -5.38 -12.79
C GLY A 76 -4.51 -6.06 -13.15
N SER A 77 -3.64 -5.43 -13.93
CA SER A 77 -2.29 -5.97 -14.19
C SER A 77 -1.48 -6.06 -12.89
N LEU A 78 -0.90 -7.22 -12.61
CA LEU A 78 -0.02 -7.45 -11.47
C LEU A 78 1.45 -7.34 -11.86
N HIS A 79 2.22 -6.63 -11.05
CA HIS A 79 3.65 -6.48 -11.19
C HIS A 79 4.36 -6.81 -9.87
N CYS A 80 5.44 -7.58 -9.97
CA CYS A 80 6.35 -7.83 -8.87
C CYS A 80 7.68 -7.15 -9.16
N VAL A 81 8.04 -6.17 -8.34
CA VAL A 81 9.28 -5.41 -8.43
C VAL A 81 10.16 -5.78 -7.25
N ILE A 82 11.47 -5.92 -7.45
CA ILE A 82 12.41 -6.41 -6.45
C ILE A 82 13.58 -5.44 -6.31
N GLY A 83 14.06 -5.24 -5.09
CA GLY A 83 15.30 -4.52 -4.79
C GLY A 83 15.23 -3.03 -5.12
N GLU A 84 16.30 -2.51 -5.72
CA GLU A 84 16.50 -1.07 -5.99
C GLU A 84 15.51 -0.47 -7.00
N ASP A 85 14.80 -1.31 -7.75
CA ASP A 85 13.74 -0.82 -8.64
C ASP A 85 12.47 -0.46 -7.88
N VAL A 86 12.23 -1.00 -6.67
CA VAL A 86 11.00 -0.74 -5.90
C VAL A 86 10.78 0.76 -5.62
N PRO A 87 11.77 1.52 -5.08
CA PRO A 87 11.60 2.94 -4.90
C PRO A 87 11.17 3.65 -6.19
N ARG A 88 11.67 3.26 -7.36
CA ARG A 88 11.34 3.95 -8.63
C ARG A 88 9.84 3.90 -8.93
N PHE A 89 9.19 2.78 -8.68
CA PHE A 89 7.76 2.61 -8.96
C PHE A 89 6.85 3.30 -7.93
N MET A 90 7.33 3.50 -6.70
CA MET A 90 6.55 4.18 -5.66
C MET A 90 6.58 5.72 -5.79
N GLY A 91 7.47 6.28 -6.62
CA GLY A 91 7.57 7.72 -6.88
C GLY A 91 7.33 8.18 -8.30
N ALA A 92 7.24 7.24 -9.25
CA ALA A 92 7.14 7.58 -10.68
C ALA A 92 5.86 8.35 -11.03
N LYS A 93 4.80 8.24 -10.21
CA LYS A 93 3.58 9.05 -10.36
C LYS A 93 3.04 9.42 -8.98
N LYS A 94 2.73 10.71 -8.80
CA LYS A 94 2.06 11.26 -7.61
C LYS A 94 0.59 10.79 -7.58
N MET A 95 0.37 9.50 -7.33
CA MET A 95 -0.99 8.92 -7.28
C MET A 95 -1.67 9.18 -5.93
N SER A 96 -0.90 9.22 -4.83
CA SER A 96 -1.41 9.50 -3.50
C SER A 96 -0.30 10.05 -2.57
N LEU A 97 -0.68 10.91 -1.61
CA LEU A 97 0.24 11.44 -0.58
C LEU A 97 0.98 10.31 0.16
N HIS A 98 0.34 9.14 0.28
CA HIS A 98 0.85 8.01 1.04
C HIS A 98 1.93 7.22 0.28
N GLN A 99 1.88 7.18 -1.05
CA GLN A 99 2.89 6.50 -1.88
C GLN A 99 4.18 7.31 -1.98
N THR A 100 4.07 8.63 -2.14
CA THR A 100 5.22 9.54 -1.94
C THR A 100 5.79 9.39 -0.54
N GLY A 101 4.92 9.26 0.48
CA GLY A 101 5.34 9.02 1.86
C GLY A 101 6.09 7.70 2.07
N PHE A 102 5.79 6.62 1.35
CA PHE A 102 6.50 5.35 1.56
C PHE A 102 7.89 5.30 0.93
N GLN A 103 8.13 6.01 -0.18
CA GLN A 103 9.51 6.21 -0.64
C GLN A 103 10.36 6.94 0.41
N GLU A 104 9.80 7.97 1.05
CA GLU A 104 10.47 8.70 2.13
C GLU A 104 10.74 7.80 3.33
N VAL A 105 9.84 6.85 3.64
CA VAL A 105 10.05 5.80 4.65
C VAL A 105 11.22 4.90 4.27
N LEU A 106 11.28 4.43 3.02
CA LEU A 106 12.40 3.62 2.54
C LEU A 106 13.71 4.40 2.66
N MET A 107 13.79 5.63 2.16
CA MET A 107 15.01 6.43 2.24
C MET A 107 15.41 6.76 3.69
N THR A 108 14.44 7.15 4.52
CA THR A 108 14.72 7.55 5.91
C THR A 108 15.26 6.39 6.73
N ALA A 109 14.66 5.20 6.63
CA ALA A 109 15.17 4.07 7.39
C ALA A 109 16.51 3.53 6.85
N GLU A 110 16.88 3.81 5.58
CA GLU A 110 18.24 3.57 5.09
C GLU A 110 19.22 4.57 5.70
N LEU A 111 18.88 5.87 5.72
CA LEU A 111 19.69 6.92 6.35
C LEU A 111 19.91 6.69 7.84
N LEU A 112 18.95 6.09 8.54
CA LEU A 112 19.06 5.70 9.95
C LEU A 112 19.86 4.40 10.16
N GLY A 113 20.49 3.85 9.12
CA GLY A 113 21.35 2.67 9.20
C GLY A 113 20.59 1.34 9.16
N GLY A 114 19.35 1.33 8.67
CA GLY A 114 18.57 0.12 8.43
C GLY A 114 19.28 -0.81 7.45
N LYS A 115 19.36 -2.09 7.79
CA LYS A 115 20.15 -3.09 7.07
C LYS A 115 19.31 -3.95 6.13
N ARG A 116 18.27 -3.39 5.49
CA ARG A 116 17.36 -4.20 4.66
C ARG A 116 18.15 -4.95 3.59
N ARG A 117 18.00 -6.26 3.55
CA ARG A 117 18.73 -7.15 2.63
C ARG A 117 17.90 -7.49 1.41
N GLN A 118 16.58 -7.55 1.56
CA GLN A 118 15.66 -7.98 0.52
C GLN A 118 14.38 -7.15 0.55
N LEU A 119 13.96 -6.66 -0.61
CA LEU A 119 12.75 -5.85 -0.77
C LEU A 119 11.99 -6.34 -2.00
N ALA A 120 10.68 -6.55 -1.86
CA ALA A 120 9.78 -6.73 -2.98
C ALA A 120 8.50 -5.93 -2.81
N LEU A 121 7.94 -5.51 -3.93
CA LEU A 121 6.65 -4.87 -4.06
C LEU A 121 5.81 -5.69 -5.03
N VAL A 122 4.69 -6.21 -4.57
CA VAL A 122 3.65 -6.81 -5.42
C VAL A 122 2.54 -5.78 -5.55
N GLY A 123 2.51 -5.10 -6.69
CA GLY A 123 1.54 -4.05 -6.97
C GLY A 123 0.52 -4.47 -8.02
N VAL A 124 -0.70 -3.96 -7.89
CA VAL A 124 -1.76 -4.08 -8.89
C VAL A 124 -2.04 -2.73 -9.54
N GLN A 125 -2.24 -2.72 -10.85
CA GLN A 125 -2.77 -1.55 -11.56
C GLN A 125 -4.23 -1.32 -11.14
N PRO A 126 -4.56 -0.18 -10.52
CA PRO A 126 -5.94 0.11 -10.13
C PRO A 126 -6.83 0.40 -11.35
N HIS A 127 -8.11 0.11 -11.22
CA HIS A 127 -9.16 0.55 -12.16
C HIS A 127 -9.80 1.87 -11.71
N THR A 128 -10.04 2.02 -10.41
CA THR A 128 -10.71 3.19 -9.83
C THR A 128 -10.02 3.64 -8.56
N LEU A 129 -9.52 4.87 -8.57
CA LEU A 129 -8.90 5.52 -7.40
C LEU A 129 -9.77 6.66 -6.85
N GLU A 130 -10.47 7.39 -7.72
CA GLU A 130 -11.30 8.54 -7.31
C GLU A 130 -12.71 8.12 -6.89
N ASP A 131 -12.80 7.21 -5.91
CA ASP A 131 -14.06 6.80 -5.33
C ASP A 131 -13.99 6.70 -3.79
N PHE A 132 -14.23 7.85 -3.13
CA PHE A 132 -14.34 7.91 -1.69
C PHE A 132 -15.59 7.16 -1.19
N GLY A 133 -15.40 6.24 -0.25
CA GLY A 133 -16.42 5.29 0.20
C GLY A 133 -16.59 4.09 -0.76
N GLY A 134 -15.80 4.04 -1.84
CA GLY A 134 -15.66 2.90 -2.73
C GLY A 134 -15.07 1.68 -2.00
N SER A 135 -15.31 0.50 -2.57
CA SER A 135 -14.58 -0.73 -2.23
C SER A 135 -13.77 -1.13 -3.47
N LEU A 136 -12.94 -2.16 -3.36
CA LEU A 136 -12.22 -2.70 -4.51
C LEU A 136 -13.19 -3.01 -5.65
N THR A 137 -12.80 -2.64 -6.86
CA THR A 137 -13.44 -3.14 -8.08
C THR A 137 -13.27 -4.65 -8.17
N GLU A 138 -14.21 -5.35 -8.79
CA GLU A 138 -14.14 -6.82 -8.93
C GLU A 138 -12.86 -7.27 -9.64
N LEU A 139 -12.39 -6.47 -10.61
CA LEU A 139 -11.15 -6.69 -11.33
C LEU A 139 -9.93 -6.71 -10.40
N VAL A 140 -9.81 -5.72 -9.51
CA VAL A 140 -8.68 -5.61 -8.57
C VAL A 140 -8.84 -6.59 -7.41
N LYS A 141 -10.06 -6.81 -6.93
CA LYS A 141 -10.39 -7.82 -5.90
C LYS A 141 -9.98 -9.22 -6.34
N ALA A 142 -10.18 -9.57 -7.61
CA ALA A 142 -9.75 -10.85 -8.18
C ALA A 142 -8.22 -11.05 -8.18
N GLN A 143 -7.42 -9.99 -8.01
CA GLN A 143 -5.97 -10.05 -7.97
C GLN A 143 -5.38 -10.29 -6.57
N ILE A 144 -6.21 -10.35 -5.52
CA ILE A 144 -5.73 -10.60 -4.14
C ILE A 144 -4.98 -11.94 -4.06
N GLU A 145 -5.62 -13.05 -4.44
CA GLU A 145 -5.00 -14.38 -4.37
C GLU A 145 -3.77 -14.53 -5.31
N PRO A 146 -3.82 -14.05 -6.57
CA PRO A 146 -2.63 -14.01 -7.41
C PRO A 146 -1.47 -13.19 -6.82
N ALA A 147 -1.75 -12.05 -6.18
CA ALA A 147 -0.73 -11.23 -5.54
C ALA A 147 -0.12 -11.93 -4.32
N ILE A 148 -0.94 -12.52 -3.46
CA ILE A 148 -0.49 -13.36 -2.34
C ILE A 148 0.42 -14.47 -2.85
N THR A 149 0.01 -15.18 -3.89
CA THR A 149 0.80 -16.25 -4.51
C THR A 149 2.16 -15.74 -5.01
N ALA A 150 2.20 -14.58 -5.64
CA ALA A 150 3.44 -13.97 -6.11
C ALA A 150 4.38 -13.58 -4.96
N GLY A 151 3.83 -12.99 -3.88
CA GLY A 151 4.56 -12.62 -2.68
C GLY A 151 5.12 -13.84 -1.93
N LEU A 152 4.30 -14.88 -1.73
CA LEU A 152 4.71 -16.14 -1.11
C LEU A 152 5.79 -16.85 -1.93
N ARG A 153 5.69 -16.84 -3.26
CA ARG A 153 6.73 -17.41 -4.13
C ARG A 153 8.06 -16.67 -3.98
N TRP A 154 8.03 -15.35 -3.82
CA TRP A 154 9.24 -14.58 -3.58
C TRP A 154 9.84 -14.88 -2.19
N LEU A 155 9.02 -14.91 -1.14
CA LEU A 155 9.41 -15.27 0.22
C LEU A 155 10.03 -16.68 0.31
N ALA A 156 9.44 -17.66 -0.37
CA ALA A 156 9.94 -19.03 -0.38
C ALA A 156 11.36 -19.16 -0.97
N ARG A 157 11.72 -18.30 -1.94
CA ARG A 157 13.11 -18.25 -2.49
C ARG A 157 14.13 -17.77 -1.46
N LEU A 158 13.67 -17.08 -0.43
CA LEU A 158 14.47 -16.59 0.69
C LEU A 158 14.42 -17.52 1.91
N GLY A 159 13.77 -18.69 1.78
CA GLY A 159 13.61 -19.66 2.86
C GLY A 159 12.51 -19.30 3.88
N VAL A 160 11.62 -18.36 3.55
CA VAL A 160 10.46 -18.02 4.39
C VAL A 160 9.25 -18.83 3.92
N GLU A 161 8.81 -19.77 4.76
CA GLU A 161 7.70 -20.66 4.44
C GLU A 161 6.38 -20.19 5.06
N ALA A 162 5.32 -20.20 4.25
CA ALA A 162 3.95 -19.96 4.72
C ALA A 162 3.22 -21.28 4.89
N ARG A 163 2.44 -21.40 5.96
CA ARG A 163 1.62 -22.57 6.25
C ARG A 163 0.16 -22.18 6.27
N TYR A 164 -0.70 -22.95 5.60
CA TYR A 164 -2.13 -22.73 5.67
C TYR A 164 -2.63 -22.87 7.11
N ARG A 165 -3.54 -21.99 7.51
CA ARG A 165 -4.27 -22.12 8.76
C ARG A 165 -5.36 -23.17 8.60
N ALA A 166 -5.37 -24.16 9.48
CA ALA A 166 -6.46 -25.14 9.57
C ALA A 166 -7.69 -24.57 10.27
N GLU A 167 -7.48 -23.66 11.22
CA GLU A 167 -8.52 -22.98 11.98
C GLU A 167 -8.69 -21.52 11.52
N PRO A 168 -9.92 -20.99 11.47
CA PRO A 168 -10.14 -19.59 11.15
C PRO A 168 -9.45 -18.66 12.15
N LEU A 169 -8.88 -17.57 11.65
CA LEU A 169 -8.27 -16.51 12.46
C LEU A 169 -9.30 -15.93 13.45
N ALA A 170 -8.93 -15.80 14.73
CA ALA A 170 -9.82 -15.20 15.72
C ALA A 170 -10.04 -13.71 15.44
N GLN A 171 -11.21 -13.19 15.78
CA GLN A 171 -11.55 -11.78 15.51
C GLN A 171 -10.63 -10.79 16.24
N SER A 172 -10.08 -11.17 17.40
CA SER A 172 -9.10 -10.37 18.16
C SER A 172 -7.73 -10.28 17.49
N GLU A 173 -7.44 -11.15 16.51
CA GLU A 173 -6.15 -11.22 15.82
C GLU A 173 -6.19 -10.56 14.43
N GLN A 174 -7.30 -9.90 14.07
CA GLN A 174 -7.42 -9.14 12.83
C GLN A 174 -6.44 -7.96 12.82
N LEU A 175 -5.90 -7.66 11.63
CA LEU A 175 -4.96 -6.55 11.46
C LEU A 175 -5.64 -5.18 11.52
N SER A 176 -6.90 -5.10 11.06
CA SER A 176 -7.68 -3.87 11.00
C SER A 176 -8.84 -3.89 12.02
N PRO A 177 -9.35 -2.72 12.43
CA PRO A 177 -10.54 -2.63 13.26
C PRO A 177 -11.74 -3.31 12.60
N GLN A 178 -12.59 -3.96 13.40
CA GLN A 178 -13.77 -4.69 12.87
C GLN A 178 -14.71 -3.85 12.01
N ALA A 179 -14.74 -2.52 12.20
CA ALA A 179 -15.56 -1.62 11.39
C ALA A 179 -15.07 -1.51 9.94
N LEU A 180 -13.80 -1.82 9.70
CA LEU A 180 -13.15 -1.76 8.38
C LEU A 180 -12.99 -3.14 7.75
N ASP A 181 -13.43 -4.21 8.42
CA ASP A 181 -13.55 -5.54 7.79
C ASP A 181 -14.36 -5.44 6.51
N GLN A 182 -13.89 -6.09 5.45
CA GLN A 182 -14.43 -5.91 4.10
C GLN A 182 -15.93 -6.21 4.02
N THR A 183 -16.39 -7.30 4.63
CA THR A 183 -17.81 -7.68 4.57
C THR A 183 -18.69 -6.67 5.29
N ARG A 184 -18.25 -6.22 6.48
CA ARG A 184 -18.99 -5.19 7.24
C ARG A 184 -18.99 -3.85 6.54
N TYR A 185 -17.86 -3.44 5.99
CA TYR A 185 -17.72 -2.20 5.23
C TYR A 185 -18.62 -2.21 3.99
N GLU A 186 -18.56 -3.28 3.19
CA GLU A 186 -19.37 -3.41 1.96
C GLU A 186 -20.88 -3.47 2.26
N ALA A 187 -21.30 -4.13 3.34
CA ALA A 187 -22.70 -4.22 3.74
C ALA A 187 -23.25 -2.96 4.43
N GLY A 188 -22.39 -2.22 5.14
CA GLY A 188 -22.78 -1.06 5.95
C GLY A 188 -22.58 0.29 5.25
N ARG A 189 -21.85 0.35 4.14
CA ARG A 189 -21.58 1.61 3.46
C ARG A 189 -22.86 2.17 2.78
N PRO A 190 -23.18 3.46 2.98
CA PRO A 190 -24.29 4.10 2.29
C PRO A 190 -24.02 4.18 0.79
N ASP A 191 -25.08 4.19 -0.01
CA ASP A 191 -24.98 4.43 -1.44
C ASP A 191 -24.55 5.89 -1.73
N ALA A 192 -24.03 6.15 -2.93
CA ALA A 192 -23.52 7.46 -3.32
C ALA A 192 -24.57 8.59 -3.36
N LYS A 193 -25.87 8.27 -3.40
CA LYS A 193 -26.96 9.25 -3.33
C LYS A 193 -27.21 9.67 -1.88
N THR A 194 -27.06 8.73 -0.95
CA THR A 194 -27.20 8.97 0.50
C THR A 194 -25.95 9.63 1.09
N ALA A 195 -24.76 9.23 0.63
CA ALA A 195 -23.48 9.83 1.01
C ALA A 195 -22.80 10.44 -0.23
N LEU A 196 -23.04 11.74 -0.43
CA LEU A 196 -22.51 12.47 -1.57
C LEU A 196 -20.98 12.48 -1.56
N ARG A 197 -20.36 11.99 -2.63
CA ARG A 197 -18.89 11.83 -2.76
C ARG A 197 -18.17 13.11 -3.19
N THR A 198 -18.94 14.10 -3.63
CA THR A 198 -18.42 15.37 -4.18
C THR A 198 -18.34 16.49 -3.15
N GLY A 199 -18.96 16.31 -1.97
CA GLY A 199 -18.95 17.28 -0.87
C GLY A 199 -20.33 17.49 -0.23
N ASP A 200 -20.37 18.25 0.86
CA ASP A 200 -21.59 18.51 1.63
C ASP A 200 -22.46 19.56 0.91
N PRO A 201 -23.74 19.29 0.60
CA PRO A 201 -24.65 20.25 -0.01
C PRO A 201 -24.80 21.54 0.79
N ARG A 202 -24.71 21.48 2.13
CA ARG A 202 -24.77 22.66 3.00
C ARG A 202 -23.59 23.60 2.79
N VAL A 203 -22.48 23.10 2.25
CA VAL A 203 -21.29 23.88 1.93
C VAL A 203 -21.31 24.29 0.46
N LEU A 204 -21.62 23.35 -0.44
CA LEU A 204 -21.54 23.57 -1.88
C LEU A 204 -22.69 24.42 -2.44
N ALA A 205 -23.86 24.40 -1.80
CA ALA A 205 -25.02 25.19 -2.21
C ALA A 205 -25.15 26.53 -1.46
N ASP A 206 -24.26 26.81 -0.51
CA ASP A 206 -24.28 28.06 0.26
C ASP A 206 -23.70 29.21 -0.58
N PRO A 207 -24.51 30.23 -0.95
CA PRO A 207 -24.04 31.36 -1.76
C PRO A 207 -23.05 32.27 -1.03
N ASP A 208 -22.98 32.20 0.31
CA ASP A 208 -22.04 32.95 1.13
C ASP A 208 -20.67 32.27 1.21
N ILE A 209 -20.58 30.97 0.86
CA ILE A 209 -19.33 30.25 0.77
C ILE A 209 -18.70 30.46 -0.61
N ARG A 210 -17.61 31.22 -0.64
CA ARG A 210 -16.77 31.37 -1.83
C ARG A 210 -15.66 30.32 -1.82
N PHE A 211 -15.76 29.36 -2.72
CA PHE A 211 -14.61 28.53 -3.08
C PHE A 211 -13.62 29.37 -3.91
N ASP A 212 -12.50 29.75 -3.30
CA ASP A 212 -11.34 30.37 -3.95
C ASP A 212 -10.20 29.35 -4.01
N PRO A 213 -10.28 28.32 -4.88
CA PRO A 213 -9.17 27.40 -5.06
C PRO A 213 -7.99 28.20 -5.58
N LYS A 214 -6.96 28.38 -4.74
CA LYS A 214 -5.72 29.01 -5.16
C LYS A 214 -5.23 28.28 -6.40
N HIS A 215 -5.04 29.01 -7.50
CA HIS A 215 -4.51 28.45 -8.73
C HIS A 215 -3.28 27.60 -8.39
N GLN A 216 -3.36 26.29 -8.67
CA GLN A 216 -2.15 25.49 -8.76
C GLN A 216 -1.37 26.08 -9.93
N HIS A 217 -0.26 26.75 -9.63
CA HIS A 217 0.62 27.25 -10.67
C HIS A 217 1.18 26.02 -11.41
N ASP A 218 0.65 25.76 -12.61
CA ASP A 218 1.26 24.85 -13.60
C ASP A 218 2.70 25.28 -13.98
N ALA A 219 3.08 26.49 -13.57
CA ALA A 219 4.33 27.17 -13.89
C ALA A 219 5.22 27.39 -12.65
N TRP A 220 5.41 26.39 -11.79
CA TRP A 220 6.72 26.32 -11.14
C TRP A 220 7.72 26.01 -12.27
N PRO A 221 8.74 26.86 -12.53
CA PRO A 221 9.78 26.49 -13.46
C PRO A 221 10.29 25.11 -13.01
N ARG A 222 10.25 24.12 -13.91
CA ARG A 222 10.80 22.80 -13.65
C ARG A 222 12.30 22.99 -13.38
N LEU A 223 12.65 23.23 -12.11
CA LEU A 223 14.02 23.21 -11.65
C LEU A 223 14.44 21.74 -11.69
N SER A 224 14.93 21.31 -12.85
CA SER A 224 15.65 20.04 -12.95
C SER A 224 16.97 20.24 -12.23
N VAL A 225 17.06 19.78 -10.99
CA VAL A 225 18.34 19.66 -10.30
C VAL A 225 19.02 18.42 -10.89
N ASN A 226 20.20 18.59 -11.46
CA ASN A 226 20.99 17.45 -11.90
C ASN A 226 21.46 16.67 -10.66
N VAL A 227 20.83 15.52 -10.42
CA VAL A 227 21.11 14.67 -9.26
C VAL A 227 22.34 13.77 -9.49
N ASP A 228 22.88 13.74 -10.72
CA ASP A 228 24.04 12.92 -11.07
C ASP A 228 25.12 13.79 -11.72
N SER A 229 26.14 14.15 -10.94
CA SER A 229 27.30 14.96 -11.33
C SER A 229 28.24 14.29 -12.36
N ARG A 230 27.76 13.28 -13.12
CA ARG A 230 28.55 12.46 -14.06
C ARG A 230 28.20 12.62 -15.53
N ARG A 231 27.31 13.54 -15.92
CA ARG A 231 27.15 13.91 -17.33
C ARG A 231 27.72 15.30 -17.60
N PRO A 232 28.80 15.45 -18.38
CA PRO A 232 29.18 16.74 -18.92
C PRO A 232 28.16 17.20 -19.98
N LEU A 233 27.98 18.52 -20.06
CA LEU A 233 27.08 19.25 -20.96
C LEU A 233 27.28 18.89 -22.44
#